data_AF-A0A1I1G6N9-F1
#
_entry.id   AF-A0A1I1G6N9-F1
#
_cell.length_a   1.000
_cell.length_b   1.000
_cell.length_c   1.000
_cell.angle_alpha   90.00
_cell.angle_beta   90.00
_cell.angle_gamma   90.00
#
_symmetry.space_group_name_H-M   'P 1'
#
loop_
_entity.id
_entity.type
_entity.pdbx_description
1 polymer ?
#
loop_
_entity_poly.entity_id
_entity_poly.type
_entity_poly.pdbx_seq_one_letter_code
_entity_poly.pdbx_strand_id
1 'polypeptide(L)'
;MWLQALMSLGGLVKEVISGHQKIKQAKTIAKINRINDWENSQADAAKTSWKDEWFTVLLSIPFAMCFIPEFAQYAHMGFEHLSQTPDWYRWMFGLAVGASFGVRIGNQFIK
;
A
#
# COMPACT_ATOMS: atom_id res chain seq x y z
N MET A 1 42.99 45.36 6.79
CA MET A 1 41.97 45.42 5.72
C MET A 1 41.97 44.15 4.84
N TRP A 2 43.10 43.70 4.29
CA TRP A 2 43.15 42.46 3.47
C TRP A 2 42.88 41.14 4.21
N LEU A 3 43.32 41.02 5.47
CA LEU A 3 43.04 39.83 6.31
C LEU A 3 41.54 39.65 6.61
N GLN A 4 40.80 40.75 6.76
CA GLN A 4 39.35 40.72 6.98
C GLN A 4 38.60 40.28 5.71
N ALA A 5 39.07 40.70 4.54
CA ALA A 5 38.51 40.28 3.25
C ALA A 5 38.73 38.79 2.95
N LEU A 6 39.88 38.23 3.35
CA LEU A 6 40.14 36.79 3.25
C LEU A 6 39.27 35.98 4.22
N MET A 7 39.08 36.47 5.45
CA MET A 7 38.18 35.82 6.40
C MET A 7 36.71 35.88 5.96
N SER A 8 36.25 36.97 5.34
CA SER A 8 34.89 37.06 4.79
C SER A 8 34.67 36.12 3.60
N LEU A 9 35.68 35.96 2.72
CA LEU A 9 35.63 34.98 1.63
C LEU A 9 35.62 33.53 2.15
N GLY A 10 36.42 33.23 3.18
CA GLY A 10 36.40 31.93 3.85
C GLY A 10 35.03 31.62 4.48
N GLY A 11 34.36 32.63 5.03
CA GLY A 11 32.99 32.52 5.55
C GLY A 11 31.97 32.15 4.46
N LEU A 12 32.01 32.83 3.31
CA LEU A 12 31.09 32.57 2.19
C LEU A 12 31.25 31.17 1.59
N VAL A 13 32.49 30.70 1.41
CA VAL A 13 32.76 29.34 0.91
C VAL A 13 32.23 28.29 1.89
N LYS A 14 32.48 28.47 3.18
CA LYS A 14 31.97 27.58 4.24
C LYS A 14 30.44 27.56 4.26
N GLU A 15 29.80 28.70 4.04
CA GLU A 15 28.35 28.83 3.99
C GLU A 15 27.73 28.10 2.79
N VAL A 16 28.30 28.25 1.58
CA VAL A 16 27.84 27.55 0.37
C VAL A 16 27.99 26.03 0.50
N ILE A 17 29.10 25.54 1.06
CA ILE A 17 29.31 24.10 1.31
C ILE A 17 28.31 23.59 2.35
N SER A 18 28.08 24.35 3.42
CA SER A 18 27.10 23.99 4.46
C SER A 18 25.67 23.99 3.92
N GLY A 19 25.33 24.87 2.97
CA GLY A 19 24.02 24.93 2.31
C GLY A 19 23.74 23.66 1.50
N HIS A 20 24.73 23.19 0.71
CA HIS A 20 24.59 21.94 -0.04
C HIS A 20 24.42 20.70 0.88
N GLN A 21 25.10 20.67 2.03
CA GLN A 21 24.92 19.61 3.03
C GLN A 21 23.53 19.65 3.67
N LYS A 22 23.04 20.82 4.05
CA LYS A 22 21.69 21.03 4.58
C LYS A 22 20.62 20.60 3.57
N ILE A 23 20.80 20.89 2.27
CA ILE A 23 19.87 20.47 1.21
C ILE A 23 19.84 18.95 1.06
N LYS A 24 21.01 18.27 1.09
CA LYS A 24 21.04 16.79 1.05
C LYS A 24 20.37 16.18 2.28
N GLN A 25 20.66 16.70 3.47
CA GLN A 25 20.03 16.25 4.71
C GLN A 25 18.51 16.47 4.66
N ALA A 26 18.05 17.66 4.25
CA ALA A 26 16.63 17.96 4.11
C ALA A 26 15.94 17.04 3.09
N LYS A 27 16.58 16.71 1.95
CA LYS A 27 16.04 15.75 0.97
C LYS A 27 15.94 14.34 1.54
N THR A 28 16.94 13.89 2.29
CA THR A 28 16.92 12.56 2.95
C THR A 28 15.83 12.51 4.02
N ILE A 29 15.73 13.54 4.87
CA ILE A 29 14.70 13.66 5.90
C ILE A 29 13.31 13.71 5.26
N ALA A 30 13.11 14.49 4.19
CA ALA A 30 11.85 14.54 3.46
C ALA A 30 11.47 13.19 2.83
N LYS A 31 12.46 12.42 2.35
CA LYS A 31 12.24 11.07 1.81
C LYS A 31 11.85 10.09 2.92
N ILE A 32 12.51 10.13 4.07
CA ILE A 32 12.18 9.32 5.25
C ILE A 32 10.78 9.68 5.75
N ASN A 33 10.46 10.97 5.87
CA ASN A 33 9.13 11.42 6.27
C ASN A 33 8.04 10.95 5.29
N ARG A 34 8.29 10.99 3.98
CA ARG A 34 7.35 10.43 2.99
C ARG A 34 7.14 8.93 3.14
N ILE A 35 8.18 8.17 3.45
CA ILE A 35 8.06 6.72 3.69
C ILE A 35 7.26 6.48 4.97
N ASN A 36 7.57 7.20 6.05
CA ASN A 36 6.84 7.09 7.30
C ASN A 36 5.38 7.54 7.17
N ASP A 37 5.09 8.61 6.42
CA ASP A 37 3.72 9.07 6.13
C ASP A 37 2.97 8.04 5.29
N TRP A 38 3.64 7.39 4.34
CA TRP A 38 3.07 6.30 3.55
C TRP A 38 2.77 5.07 4.41
N GLU A 39 3.70 4.68 5.28
CA GLU A 39 3.51 3.56 6.21
C GLU A 39 2.41 3.85 7.24
N ASN A 40 2.38 5.06 7.81
CA ASN A 40 1.35 5.49 8.75
C ASN A 40 -0.03 5.59 8.10
N SER A 41 -0.13 6.22 6.91
CA SER A 41 -1.42 6.30 6.19
C SER A 41 -1.94 4.93 5.76
N GLN A 42 -1.06 4.00 5.39
CA GLN A 42 -1.44 2.63 5.08
C GLN A 42 -1.86 1.86 6.34
N ALA A 43 -1.16 2.05 7.45
CA ALA A 43 -1.52 1.46 8.74
C ALA A 43 -2.86 2.00 9.27
N ASP A 44 -3.12 3.30 9.12
CA ASP A 44 -4.36 3.93 9.52
C ASP A 44 -5.53 3.55 8.59
N ALA A 45 -5.29 3.42 7.28
CA ALA A 45 -6.27 2.86 6.34
C ALA A 45 -6.62 1.39 6.67
N ALA A 46 -5.64 0.60 7.14
CA ALA A 46 -5.87 -0.79 7.54
C ALA A 46 -6.64 -0.92 8.87
N LYS A 47 -6.59 0.07 9.76
CA LYS A 47 -7.25 -0.01 11.09
C LYS A 47 -8.78 0.01 11.05
N THR A 48 -9.40 0.49 9.96
CA THR A 48 -10.87 0.67 9.88
C THR A 48 -11.43 0.40 8.47
N SER A 49 -10.80 -0.49 7.71
CA SER A 49 -11.30 -0.85 6.38
C SER A 49 -12.44 -1.86 6.46
N TRP A 50 -13.67 -1.36 6.57
CA TRP A 50 -14.87 -2.19 6.55
C TRP A 50 -15.00 -3.02 5.26
N LYS A 51 -14.37 -2.59 4.16
CA LYS A 51 -14.40 -3.30 2.87
C LYS A 51 -13.65 -4.63 2.96
N ASP A 52 -12.52 -4.64 3.66
CA ASP A 52 -11.67 -5.82 3.77
C ASP A 52 -12.28 -6.81 4.77
N GLU A 53 -12.90 -6.31 5.83
CA GLU A 53 -13.75 -7.11 6.72
C GLU A 53 -14.96 -7.68 5.97
N TRP A 54 -15.60 -6.90 5.10
CA TRP A 54 -16.74 -7.36 4.30
C TRP A 54 -16.35 -8.51 3.36
N PHE A 55 -15.24 -8.40 2.62
CA PHE A 55 -14.76 -9.50 1.77
C PHE A 55 -14.34 -10.72 2.60
N THR A 56 -13.76 -10.52 3.79
CA THR A 56 -13.42 -11.61 4.71
C THR A 56 -14.67 -12.38 5.14
N VAL A 57 -15.74 -11.68 5.51
CA VAL A 57 -17.03 -12.29 5.86
C VAL A 57 -17.67 -12.97 4.65
N LEU A 58 -17.73 -12.27 3.51
CA LEU A 58 -18.34 -12.78 2.28
C LEU A 58 -17.69 -14.09 1.81
N LEU A 59 -16.37 -14.19 1.90
CA LEU A 59 -15.62 -15.40 1.48
C LEU A 59 -15.64 -16.51 2.55
N SER A 60 -15.68 -16.16 3.83
CA SER A 60 -15.67 -17.15 4.92
C SER A 60 -17.01 -17.85 5.14
N ILE A 61 -18.14 -17.17 4.91
CA ILE A 61 -19.49 -17.76 5.06
C ILE A 61 -19.68 -19.01 4.19
N PRO A 62 -19.54 -18.96 2.84
CA PRO A 62 -19.74 -20.14 2.01
C PRO A 62 -18.70 -21.23 2.30
N PHE A 63 -17.47 -20.86 2.69
CA PHE A 63 -16.47 -21.81 3.16
C PHE A 63 -16.91 -22.57 4.41
N ALA A 64 -17.43 -21.87 5.43
CA ALA A 64 -17.93 -22.49 6.65
C ALA A 64 -19.19 -23.35 6.39
N MET A 65 -20.08 -22.90 5.51
CA MET A 65 -21.30 -23.63 5.15
C MET A 65 -21.03 -25.01 4.54
N CYS A 66 -19.89 -25.20 3.86
CA CYS A 66 -19.50 -26.50 3.30
C CYS A 66 -19.31 -27.59 4.38
N PHE A 67 -19.06 -27.21 5.64
CA PHE A 67 -18.81 -28.16 6.74
C PHE A 67 -20.06 -28.46 7.58
N ILE A 68 -21.18 -27.78 7.33
CA ILE A 68 -22.44 -28.00 8.04
C ILE A 68 -23.41 -28.70 7.08
N PRO A 69 -23.77 -29.99 7.29
CA PRO A 69 -24.54 -30.78 6.34
C PRO A 69 -25.85 -30.12 5.86
N GLU A 70 -26.56 -29.43 6.76
CA GLU A 70 -27.83 -28.75 6.45
C GLU A 70 -27.65 -27.55 5.51
N PHE A 71 -26.49 -26.90 5.55
CA PHE A 71 -26.18 -25.70 4.76
C PHE A 71 -25.34 -25.96 3.51
N ALA A 72 -24.69 -27.12 3.42
CA ALA A 72 -23.81 -27.48 2.32
C ALA A 72 -24.52 -27.41 0.95
N GLN A 73 -25.81 -27.73 0.88
CA GLN A 73 -26.61 -27.62 -0.34
C GLN A 73 -26.68 -26.18 -0.89
N TYR A 74 -26.79 -25.17 -0.01
CA TYR A 74 -26.86 -23.77 -0.42
C TYR A 74 -25.50 -23.26 -0.91
N ALA A 75 -24.41 -23.70 -0.26
CA ALA A 75 -23.06 -23.40 -0.74
C ALA A 75 -22.83 -24.00 -2.13
N HIS A 76 -23.22 -25.26 -2.34
CA HIS A 76 -23.12 -25.95 -3.63
C HIS A 76 -23.90 -25.21 -4.73
N MET A 77 -25.19 -24.91 -4.49
CA MET A 77 -26.00 -24.15 -5.44
C MET A 77 -25.41 -22.76 -5.72
N GLY A 78 -24.88 -22.08 -4.69
CA GLY A 78 -24.22 -20.78 -4.85
C GLY A 78 -23.00 -20.87 -5.79
N PHE A 79 -22.12 -21.84 -5.57
CA PHE A 79 -20.97 -22.06 -6.45
C PHE A 79 -21.37 -22.45 -7.87
N GLU A 80 -22.44 -23.21 -8.05
CA GLU A 80 -22.99 -23.53 -9.37
C GLU A 80 -23.46 -22.27 -10.11
N HIS A 81 -24.23 -21.38 -9.47
CA HIS A 81 -24.60 -20.11 -10.08
C HIS A 81 -23.39 -19.23 -10.39
N LEU A 82 -22.40 -19.17 -9.49
CA LEU A 82 -21.15 -18.43 -9.72
C LEU A 82 -20.37 -18.98 -10.93
N SER A 83 -20.43 -20.28 -11.19
CA SER A 83 -19.81 -20.91 -12.36
C SER A 83 -20.44 -20.49 -13.69
N GLN A 84 -21.69 -20.01 -13.66
CA GLN A 84 -22.43 -19.53 -14.84
C GLN A 84 -22.22 -18.04 -15.09
N THR A 85 -21.58 -17.31 -14.16
CA THR A 85 -21.31 -15.88 -14.34
C THR A 85 -20.33 -15.64 -15.50
N PRO A 86 -20.48 -14.53 -16.25
CA PRO A 86 -19.56 -14.19 -17.33
C PRO A 86 -18.10 -14.03 -16.86
N ASP A 87 -17.14 -14.40 -17.72
CA ASP A 87 -15.71 -14.35 -17.40
C ASP A 87 -15.23 -12.97 -16.95
N TRP A 88 -15.67 -11.91 -17.65
CA TRP A 88 -15.28 -10.54 -17.32
C TRP A 88 -15.64 -10.16 -15.88
N TYR A 89 -16.78 -10.66 -15.37
CA TYR A 89 -17.24 -10.36 -14.02
C TYR A 89 -16.41 -11.11 -12.98
N ARG A 90 -16.10 -12.39 -13.22
CA ARG A 90 -15.24 -13.21 -12.34
C ARG A 90 -13.85 -12.60 -12.20
N TRP A 91 -13.28 -12.10 -13.30
CA TRP A 91 -12.00 -11.39 -13.28
C TRP A 91 -12.06 -10.07 -12.49
N MET A 92 -13.08 -9.24 -12.71
CA MET A 92 -13.25 -8.00 -11.96
C MET A 92 -13.43 -8.25 -10.45
N PHE A 93 -14.21 -9.27 -10.09
CA PHE A 93 -14.41 -9.66 -8.70
C PHE A 93 -13.10 -10.16 -8.06
N GLY A 94 -12.35 -11.03 -8.75
CA GLY A 94 -11.05 -11.51 -8.28
C GLY A 94 -10.02 -10.38 -8.09
N LEU A 95 -10.00 -9.39 -8.99
CA LEU A 95 -9.15 -8.20 -8.87
C LEU A 95 -9.56 -7.32 -7.68
N ALA A 96 -10.85 -7.13 -7.46
CA ALA A 96 -11.35 -6.36 -6.31
C ALA A 96 -10.98 -7.03 -4.98
N VAL A 97 -11.15 -8.35 -4.88
CA VAL A 97 -10.74 -9.16 -3.72
C VAL A 97 -9.23 -9.07 -3.51
N GLY A 98 -8.43 -9.26 -4.56
CA GLY A 98 -6.97 -9.18 -4.48
C GLY A 98 -6.46 -7.80 -4.02
N ALA A 99 -7.11 -6.72 -4.47
CA ALA A 99 -6.81 -5.37 -4.03
C ALA A 99 -7.15 -5.16 -2.54
N SER A 100 -8.28 -5.70 -2.07
CA SER A 100 -8.71 -5.62 -0.66
C SER A 100 -7.79 -6.37 0.30
N PHE A 101 -7.26 -7.53 -0.09
CA PHE A 101 -6.30 -8.26 0.74
C PHE A 101 -4.84 -7.79 0.55
N GLY A 102 -4.62 -6.70 -0.17
CA GLY A 102 -3.29 -6.16 -0.40
C GLY A 102 -2.35 -7.12 -1.13
N VAL A 103 -2.90 -8.05 -1.92
CA VAL A 103 -2.10 -8.94 -2.78
C VAL A 103 -1.39 -8.05 -3.79
N ARG A 104 -0.13 -7.75 -3.50
CA ARG A 104 0.75 -7.08 -4.44
C ARG A 104 0.98 -8.07 -5.57
N ILE A 105 0.28 -7.92 -6.68
CA ILE A 105 0.74 -8.41 -7.98
C ILE A 105 1.99 -7.58 -8.27
N GLY A 106 3.10 -7.99 -7.64
CA GLY A 106 4.32 -7.21 -7.62
C GLY A 106 4.83 -7.03 -9.04
N ASN A 107 5.63 -5.99 -9.23
CA ASN A 107 6.46 -5.72 -10.41
C ASN A 107 7.38 -6.90 -10.84
N GLN A 108 7.22 -8.11 -10.29
CA GLN A 108 7.88 -9.33 -10.73
C GLN A 108 7.37 -9.83 -12.10
N PHE A 109 6.25 -9.30 -12.60
CA PHE A 109 5.79 -9.51 -13.99
C PHE A 109 6.24 -8.43 -14.98
N ILE A 110 6.97 -7.41 -14.51
CA ILE A 110 7.65 -6.43 -15.36
C ILE A 110 9.14 -6.78 -15.33
N LYS A 111 9.53 -7.78 -16.12
CA LYS A 111 10.91 -7.96 -16.57
C LYS A 111 11.03 -7.37 -17.97
#